data_AF-A0A4Y7TM58-F1
#
_entry.id   AF-A0A4Y7TM58-F1
#
_cell.length_a   1.000
_cell.length_b   1.000
_cell.length_c   1.000
_cell.angle_alpha   90.00
_cell.angle_beta   90.00
_cell.angle_gamma   90.00
#
_symmetry.space_group_name_H-M   'P 1'
#
loop_
_entity.id
_entity.type
_entity.pdbx_description
1 polymer ?
#
loop_
_entity_poly.entity_id
_entity_poly.type
_entity_poly.pdbx_seq_one_letter_code
_entity_poly.pdbx_strand_id
1 'polypeptide(L)'
;MAESSLFAASPHQPIDVMLLVENSHQMSSIWDDLRNRYLSILMSRLQVATSEPITASVTVWVLESQSTTGSPRSYTDPYEAINDVRLSYEEENRVSSAKVDEAAIFLQALRAEDQSRSLHLIVVAASTPLDATDVSPWYGLADKLVQVRGFLPLFCPNWRQGPNLNRQIFTVTCSCVPRARI
;
A
#
# COMPACT_ATOMS: atom_id res chain seq x y z
N MET A 1 14.57 -7.71 19.68
CA MET A 1 13.60 -7.89 18.59
C MET A 1 13.10 -6.50 18.25
N ALA A 2 13.45 -5.97 17.08
CA ALA A 2 13.07 -4.60 16.69
C ALA A 2 11.63 -4.64 16.16
N GLU A 3 10.67 -4.22 16.98
CA GLU A 3 9.29 -4.04 16.55
C GLU A 3 9.24 -2.99 15.45
N SER A 4 8.77 -3.40 14.27
CA SER A 4 8.78 -2.57 13.08
C SER A 4 7.73 -1.46 13.22
N SER A 5 8.17 -0.22 13.34
CA SER A 5 7.36 1.01 13.42
C SER A 5 6.65 1.36 12.10
N LEU A 6 6.26 0.36 11.30
CA LEU A 6 5.78 0.52 9.93
C LEU A 6 4.47 1.34 9.87
N PHE A 7 3.70 1.31 10.95
CA PHE A 7 2.48 2.08 11.14
C PHE A 7 2.55 2.98 12.39
N ALA A 8 3.75 3.39 12.80
CA ALA A 8 3.87 4.28 13.95
C ALA A 8 3.20 5.63 13.64
N ALA A 9 2.05 5.86 14.27
CA ALA A 9 1.31 7.10 14.23
C ALA A 9 1.30 7.74 15.62
N SER A 10 1.07 9.04 15.67
CA SER A 10 0.86 9.71 16.96
C SER A 10 -0.44 9.18 17.59
N PRO A 11 -0.55 9.14 18.93
CA PRO A 11 -1.82 8.83 19.58
C PRO A 11 -2.92 9.74 19.03
N HIS A 12 -4.12 9.21 18.81
CA HIS A 12 -5.28 9.92 18.24
C HIS A 12 -5.19 10.29 16.75
N GLN A 13 -4.13 9.91 16.04
CA GLN A 13 -3.94 10.28 14.63
C GLN A 13 -4.65 9.29 13.68
N PRO A 14 -5.63 9.72 12.85
CA PRO A 14 -6.26 8.83 11.88
C PRO A 14 -5.25 8.27 10.88
N ILE A 15 -5.42 7.01 10.49
CA ILE A 15 -4.54 6.32 9.53
C ILE A 15 -5.34 5.95 8.29
N ASP A 16 -4.95 6.47 7.15
CA ASP A 16 -5.49 6.10 5.84
C ASP A 16 -4.46 5.26 5.09
N VAL A 17 -4.89 4.06 4.69
CA VAL A 17 -4.04 3.10 3.97
C VAL A 17 -4.63 2.85 2.60
N MET A 18 -3.94 3.26 1.53
CA MET A 18 -4.26 2.88 0.16
C MET A 18 -3.59 1.55 -0.17
N LEU A 19 -4.38 0.53 -0.43
CA LEU A 19 -4.00 -0.77 -0.94
C LEU A 19 -4.22 -0.80 -2.46
N LEU A 20 -3.17 -0.56 -3.22
CA LEU A 20 -3.16 -0.69 -4.67
C LEU A 20 -2.78 -2.12 -5.06
N VAL A 21 -3.73 -2.89 -5.60
CA VAL A 21 -3.53 -4.29 -5.98
C VAL A 21 -3.48 -4.44 -7.50
N GLU A 22 -2.47 -5.17 -7.98
CA GLU A 22 -2.42 -5.58 -9.37
C GLU A 22 -3.58 -6.51 -9.73
N ASN A 23 -4.33 -6.15 -10.76
CA ASN A 23 -5.50 -6.88 -11.22
C ASN A 23 -5.20 -7.86 -12.37
N SER A 24 -4.04 -8.53 -12.34
CA SER A 24 -3.59 -9.40 -13.43
C SER A 24 -3.87 -10.89 -13.16
N HIS A 25 -3.88 -11.69 -14.24
CA HIS A 25 -3.86 -13.15 -14.14
C HIS A 25 -2.71 -13.69 -13.26
N GLN A 26 -1.54 -13.05 -13.32
CA GLN A 26 -0.41 -13.44 -12.48
C GLN A 26 -0.71 -13.21 -11.00
N MET A 27 -1.35 -12.08 -10.66
CA MET A 27 -1.78 -11.82 -9.29
C MET A 27 -2.84 -12.82 -8.83
N SER A 28 -3.85 -13.13 -9.65
CA SER A 28 -4.92 -14.05 -9.23
C SER A 28 -4.39 -15.43 -8.87
N SER A 29 -3.38 -15.93 -9.59
CA SER A 29 -2.73 -17.22 -9.29
C SER A 29 -2.01 -17.28 -7.93
N ILE A 30 -1.60 -16.13 -7.38
CA ILE A 30 -0.84 -16.05 -6.12
C ILE A 30 -1.61 -15.34 -4.99
N TRP A 31 -2.79 -14.81 -5.30
CA TRP A 31 -3.53 -13.91 -4.40
C TRP A 31 -3.89 -14.57 -3.09
N ASP A 32 -4.38 -15.80 -3.10
CA ASP A 32 -4.78 -16.49 -1.87
C ASP A 32 -3.60 -16.69 -0.90
N ASP A 33 -2.45 -17.09 -1.41
CA ASP A 33 -1.23 -17.21 -0.60
C ASP A 33 -0.78 -15.84 -0.08
N LEU A 34 -0.84 -14.80 -0.92
CA LEU A 34 -0.44 -13.44 -0.58
C LEU A 34 -1.38 -12.77 0.42
N ARG A 35 -2.68 -13.02 0.30
CA ARG A 35 -3.69 -12.56 1.24
C ARG A 35 -3.51 -13.25 2.58
N ASN A 36 -3.47 -14.57 2.59
CA ASN A 36 -3.56 -15.36 3.82
C ASN A 36 -2.28 -15.39 4.64
N ARG A 37 -1.10 -15.35 4.02
CA ARG A 37 0.18 -15.49 4.75
C ARG A 37 0.81 -14.17 5.17
N TYR A 38 0.32 -13.07 4.62
CA TYR A 38 1.20 -11.95 4.34
C TYR A 38 0.42 -10.64 4.53
N LEU A 39 -0.63 -10.41 3.74
CA LEU A 39 -1.52 -9.27 3.98
C LEU A 39 -2.30 -9.42 5.29
N SER A 40 -2.74 -10.63 5.63
CA SER A 40 -3.38 -10.91 6.93
C SER A 40 -2.53 -10.47 8.12
N ILE A 41 -1.22 -10.74 8.08
CA ILE A 41 -0.26 -10.32 9.12
C ILE A 41 -0.11 -8.80 9.11
N LEU A 42 -0.08 -8.18 7.93
CA LEU A 42 0.01 -6.73 7.80
C LEU A 42 -1.23 -6.03 8.37
N MET A 43 -2.42 -6.53 8.05
CA MET A 43 -3.71 -6.04 8.56
C MET A 43 -3.83 -6.24 10.08
N SER A 44 -3.38 -7.39 10.59
CA SER A 44 -3.28 -7.64 12.03
C SER A 44 -2.39 -6.61 12.73
N ARG A 45 -1.22 -6.31 12.17
CA ARG A 45 -0.31 -5.29 12.72
C ARG A 45 -0.91 -3.89 12.65
N LEU A 46 -1.59 -3.55 11.56
CA LEU A 46 -2.29 -2.27 11.42
C LEU A 46 -3.36 -2.11 12.50
N GLN A 47 -4.16 -3.15 12.74
CA GLN A 47 -5.21 -3.13 13.76
C GLN A 47 -4.64 -3.03 15.18
N VAL A 48 -3.58 -3.78 15.49
CA VAL A 48 -2.89 -3.68 16.79
C VAL A 48 -2.31 -2.29 17.00
N ALA A 49 -1.68 -1.71 15.98
CA ALA A 49 -1.08 -0.38 16.07
C ALA A 49 -2.10 0.73 16.37
N THR A 50 -3.37 0.52 16.08
CA THR A 50 -4.45 1.47 16.36
C THR A 50 -5.28 1.13 17.59
N SER A 51 -4.97 0.02 18.27
CA SER A 51 -5.77 -0.51 19.37
C SER A 51 -5.41 0.07 20.74
N GLU A 52 -4.18 0.53 21.04
CA GLU A 52 -3.86 1.13 22.35
C GLU A 52 -2.68 2.14 22.35
N PRO A 53 -2.77 3.29 23.08
CA PRO A 53 -3.97 3.88 23.66
C PRO A 53 -4.86 4.48 22.56
N ILE A 54 -6.09 3.99 22.54
CA ILE A 54 -7.16 4.10 21.53
C ILE A 54 -7.44 5.53 21.08
N THR A 55 -7.69 5.71 19.77
CA THR A 55 -8.64 6.68 19.11
C THR A 55 -8.29 6.95 17.64
N ALA A 56 -7.21 6.39 17.09
CA ALA A 56 -6.93 6.50 15.67
C ALA A 56 -7.92 5.63 14.87
N SER A 57 -8.78 6.23 14.05
CA SER A 57 -9.55 5.49 13.07
C SER A 57 -8.64 4.99 11.95
N VAL A 58 -8.76 3.73 11.57
CA VAL A 58 -8.12 3.17 10.37
C VAL A 58 -9.13 3.10 9.26
N THR A 59 -8.77 3.65 8.10
CA THR A 59 -9.51 3.44 6.86
C THR A 59 -8.58 2.80 5.85
N VAL A 60 -8.97 1.65 5.31
CA VAL A 60 -8.27 0.99 4.21
C VAL A 60 -9.03 1.28 2.92
N TRP A 61 -8.35 1.90 1.97
CA TRP A 61 -8.82 2.21 0.64
C TRP A 61 -8.26 1.17 -0.33
N VAL A 62 -9.11 0.45 -1.05
CA VAL A 62 -8.70 -0.58 -2.02
C VAL A 62 -8.86 -0.04 -3.42
N LEU A 63 -7.79 -0.13 -4.21
CA LEU A 63 -7.78 0.23 -5.62
C LEU A 63 -7.12 -0.89 -6.43
N GLU A 64 -7.83 -1.42 -7.42
CA GLU A 64 -7.28 -2.34 -8.40
C GLU A 64 -6.65 -1.60 -9.58
N SER A 65 -5.58 -2.16 -10.17
CA SER A 65 -4.88 -1.55 -11.33
C SER A 65 -5.81 -1.23 -12.50
N GLN A 66 -6.84 -2.06 -12.70
CA GLN A 66 -7.95 -1.86 -13.62
C GLN A 66 -9.24 -2.15 -12.85
N SER A 67 -9.87 -1.11 -12.30
CA SER A 67 -11.16 -1.25 -11.61
C SER A 67 -12.30 -0.90 -12.57
N THR A 68 -13.40 -1.65 -12.49
CA THR A 68 -14.59 -1.41 -13.32
C THR A 68 -15.32 -0.12 -12.94
N THR A 69 -15.09 0.38 -11.72
CA THR A 69 -15.77 1.55 -11.15
C THR A 69 -14.92 2.82 -11.14
N GLY A 70 -13.62 2.72 -11.40
CA GLY A 70 -12.68 3.85 -11.44
C GLY A 70 -12.36 4.53 -10.10
N SER A 71 -13.08 4.22 -9.01
CA SER A 71 -12.89 4.85 -7.69
C SER A 71 -12.42 3.85 -6.62
N PRO A 72 -11.51 4.25 -5.71
CA PRO A 72 -11.13 3.43 -4.56
C PRO A 72 -12.31 3.14 -3.63
N ARG A 73 -12.37 1.93 -3.09
CA ARG A 73 -13.38 1.50 -2.12
C ARG A 73 -12.84 1.63 -0.71
N SER A 74 -13.61 2.17 0.24
CA SER A 74 -13.19 2.29 1.64
C SER A 74 -13.75 1.20 2.53
N TYR A 75 -12.92 0.77 3.49
CA TYR A 75 -13.26 -0.21 4.51
C TYR A 75 -12.72 0.26 5.86
N THR A 76 -13.51 0.10 6.90
CA THR A 76 -13.09 0.34 8.29
C THR A 76 -12.48 -0.91 8.92
N ASP A 77 -12.80 -2.09 8.39
CA ASP A 77 -12.16 -3.36 8.74
C ASP A 77 -11.05 -3.68 7.73
N PRO A 78 -9.77 -3.68 8.14
CA PRO A 78 -8.65 -4.06 7.28
C PRO A 78 -8.76 -5.48 6.70
N TYR A 79 -9.42 -6.41 7.40
CA TYR A 79 -9.62 -7.78 6.88
C TYR A 79 -10.70 -7.84 5.80
N GLU A 80 -11.75 -7.03 5.90
CA GLU A 80 -12.76 -6.92 4.85
C GLU A 80 -12.14 -6.37 3.56
N ALA A 81 -11.28 -5.36 3.70
CA ALA A 81 -10.57 -4.74 2.58
C ALA A 81 -9.80 -5.76 1.72
N ILE A 82 -9.04 -6.67 2.36
CA ILE A 82 -8.26 -7.69 1.64
C ILE A 82 -9.12 -8.86 1.14
N ASN A 83 -10.33 -9.05 1.66
CA ASN A 83 -11.24 -10.11 1.23
C ASN A 83 -12.13 -9.71 0.06
N ASP A 84 -12.46 -8.42 -0.08
CA ASP A 84 -13.26 -7.89 -1.18
C ASP A 84 -12.39 -7.40 -2.36
N VAL A 85 -11.11 -7.76 -2.44
CA VAL A 85 -10.28 -7.48 -3.63
C VAL A 85 -10.82 -8.27 -4.82
N ARG A 86 -11.12 -7.57 -5.92
CA ARG A 86 -11.77 -8.18 -7.08
C ARG A 86 -10.79 -8.33 -8.22
N LEU A 87 -10.20 -9.54 -8.30
CA LEU A 87 -9.27 -9.87 -9.36
C LEU A 87 -9.99 -10.37 -10.62
N SER A 88 -9.51 -9.90 -11.76
CA SER A 88 -9.84 -10.28 -13.11
C SER A 88 -8.76 -11.23 -13.64
N TYR A 89 -9.12 -12.06 -14.61
CA TYR A 89 -8.20 -13.02 -15.21
C TYR A 89 -7.52 -12.48 -16.48
N GLU A 90 -7.55 -11.15 -16.67
CA GLU A 90 -6.94 -10.50 -17.83
C GLU A 90 -5.43 -10.33 -17.61
N GLU A 91 -4.62 -10.72 -18.59
CA GLU A 91 -3.15 -10.68 -18.48
C GLU A 91 -2.58 -9.26 -18.53
N GLU A 92 -3.29 -8.33 -19.19
CA GLU A 92 -2.81 -6.97 -19.45
C GLU A 92 -3.01 -6.01 -18.27
N ASN A 93 -3.71 -6.43 -17.22
CA ASN A 93 -4.12 -5.58 -16.10
C ASN A 93 -3.00 -5.39 -15.06
N ARG A 94 -1.80 -5.06 -15.52
CA ARG A 94 -0.62 -4.78 -14.69
C ARG A 94 -0.71 -3.39 -14.09
N VAL A 95 0.01 -3.15 -12.99
CA VAL A 95 0.09 -1.81 -12.39
C VAL A 95 0.91 -0.89 -13.29
N SER A 96 0.38 0.27 -13.64
CA SER A 96 1.12 1.31 -14.36
C SER A 96 1.68 2.36 -13.39
N SER A 97 2.68 3.11 -13.84
CA SER A 97 3.22 4.23 -13.06
C SER A 97 2.15 5.30 -12.81
N ALA A 98 1.31 5.57 -13.81
CA ALA A 98 0.18 6.48 -13.74
C ALA A 98 -0.83 6.07 -12.64
N LYS A 99 -1.11 4.77 -12.49
CA LYS A 99 -2.04 4.29 -11.47
C LYS A 99 -1.50 4.47 -10.05
N VAL A 100 -0.19 4.28 -9.87
CA VAL A 100 0.48 4.57 -8.59
C VAL A 100 0.43 6.06 -8.28
N ASP A 101 0.66 6.92 -9.29
CA ASP A 101 0.55 8.37 -9.15
C ASP A 101 -0.90 8.79 -8.79
N GLU A 102 -1.93 8.21 -9.43
CA GLU A 102 -3.34 8.42 -9.10
C GLU A 102 -3.66 8.05 -7.65
N ALA A 103 -3.19 6.88 -7.19
CA ALA A 103 -3.35 6.42 -5.81
C ALA A 103 -2.69 7.37 -4.81
N ALA A 104 -1.50 7.88 -5.13
CA ALA A 104 -0.80 8.86 -4.31
C ALA A 104 -1.51 10.22 -4.28
N ILE A 105 -2.03 10.69 -5.43
CA ILE A 105 -2.82 11.93 -5.52
C ILE A 105 -4.08 11.83 -4.66
N PHE A 106 -4.78 10.69 -4.71
CA PHE A 106 -5.96 10.45 -3.88
C PHE A 106 -5.63 10.55 -2.39
N LEU A 107 -4.58 9.88 -1.93
CA LEU A 107 -4.14 9.97 -0.54
C LEU A 107 -3.78 11.42 -0.14
N GLN A 108 -3.12 12.16 -1.03
CA GLN A 108 -2.79 13.57 -0.76
C GLN A 108 -4.03 14.45 -0.66
N ALA A 109 -5.08 14.18 -1.44
CA ALA A 109 -6.35 14.89 -1.32
C ALA A 109 -6.98 14.69 0.06
N LEU A 110 -6.94 13.47 0.62
CA LEU A 110 -7.43 13.18 1.97
C LEU A 110 -6.68 13.99 3.05
N ARG A 111 -5.38 14.22 2.87
CA ARG A 111 -4.57 15.04 3.78
C ARG A 111 -4.81 16.54 3.61
N ALA A 112 -5.24 16.99 2.43
CA ALA A 112 -5.65 18.38 2.25
C ALA A 112 -6.90 18.71 3.07
N GLU A 113 -7.79 17.73 3.27
CA GLU A 113 -8.96 17.85 4.14
C GLU A 113 -8.59 17.83 5.63
N ASP A 114 -7.64 16.96 6.02
CA ASP A 114 -7.15 16.87 7.39
C ASP A 114 -5.64 16.58 7.43
N GLN A 115 -4.87 17.60 7.78
CA GLN A 115 -3.41 17.54 7.82
C GLN A 115 -2.87 16.62 8.90
N SER A 116 -3.71 16.24 9.87
CA SER A 116 -3.31 15.36 10.95
C SER A 116 -3.26 13.89 10.51
N ARG A 117 -3.82 13.50 9.36
CA ARG A 117 -3.85 12.10 8.91
C ARG A 117 -2.46 11.51 8.61
N SER A 118 -2.25 10.25 9.00
CA SER A 118 -1.11 9.43 8.55
C SER A 118 -1.50 8.68 7.28
N LEU A 119 -0.68 8.76 6.23
CA LEU A 119 -1.00 8.18 4.93
C LEU A 119 -0.03 7.06 4.58
N HIS A 120 -0.55 5.89 4.20
CA HIS A 120 0.26 4.76 3.78
C HIS A 120 -0.22 4.28 2.41
N LEU A 121 0.70 4.07 1.46
CA LEU A 121 0.44 3.49 0.16
C LEU A 121 1.13 2.12 0.09
N ILE A 122 0.34 1.05 0.05
CA ILE A 122 0.81 -0.32 -0.13
C ILE A 122 0.52 -0.70 -1.57
N VAL A 123 1.56 -1.04 -2.32
CA VAL A 123 1.45 -1.56 -3.69
C VAL A 123 1.75 -3.05 -3.68
N VAL A 124 0.77 -3.83 -4.13
CA VAL A 124 0.85 -5.28 -4.20
C VAL A 124 0.88 -5.67 -5.67
N ALA A 125 2.06 -6.13 -6.13
CA ALA A 125 2.29 -6.46 -7.53
C ALA A 125 2.94 -7.84 -7.69
N ALA A 126 2.50 -8.55 -8.71
CA ALA A 126 3.05 -9.84 -9.15
C ALA A 126 4.02 -9.67 -10.32
N SER A 127 3.96 -8.53 -11.01
CA SER A 127 4.78 -8.24 -12.18
C SER A 127 5.52 -6.89 -12.06
N THR A 128 6.38 -6.58 -13.03
CA THR A 128 6.95 -5.23 -13.15
C THR A 128 5.87 -4.24 -13.58
N PRO A 129 6.02 -2.92 -13.33
CA PRO A 129 5.08 -1.95 -13.84
C PRO A 129 4.98 -1.99 -15.37
N LEU A 130 3.82 -1.64 -15.93
CA LEU A 130 3.59 -1.66 -17.39
C LEU A 130 4.58 -0.77 -18.15
N ASP A 131 4.83 0.43 -17.61
CA ASP A 131 5.62 1.49 -18.27
C ASP A 131 7.11 1.44 -17.89
N ALA A 132 7.54 0.33 -17.30
CA ALA A 132 8.89 0.14 -16.81
C ALA A 132 9.91 0.03 -17.95
N THR A 133 10.78 1.04 -18.11
CA THR A 133 11.96 0.96 -18.99
C THR A 133 13.24 0.63 -18.25
N ASP A 134 13.24 0.70 -16.92
CA ASP A 134 14.43 0.58 -16.08
C ASP A 134 14.65 -0.84 -15.55
N VAL A 135 15.90 -1.12 -15.18
CA VAL A 135 16.35 -2.39 -14.58
C VAL A 135 15.71 -2.65 -13.20
N SER A 136 15.27 -1.59 -12.51
CA SER A 136 14.62 -1.63 -11.19
C SER A 136 13.42 -0.68 -11.11
N PRO A 137 12.31 -0.99 -11.81
CA PRO A 137 11.25 -0.02 -12.06
C PRO A 137 10.47 0.37 -10.80
N TRP A 138 10.31 -0.57 -9.86
CA TRP A 138 9.70 -0.28 -8.56
C TRP A 138 10.57 0.65 -7.71
N TYR A 139 11.90 0.58 -7.84
CA TYR A 139 12.80 1.49 -7.13
C TYR A 139 12.75 2.92 -7.71
N GLY A 140 12.76 3.05 -9.04
CA GLY A 140 12.60 4.35 -9.69
C GLY A 140 11.26 5.02 -9.33
N LEU A 141 10.19 4.23 -9.28
CA LEU A 141 8.88 4.73 -8.86
C LEU A 141 8.84 5.13 -7.39
N ALA A 142 9.49 4.35 -6.51
CA ALA A 142 9.65 4.68 -5.11
C ALA A 142 10.34 6.03 -4.93
N ASP A 143 11.49 6.22 -5.58
CA ASP A 143 12.29 7.45 -5.50
C ASP A 143 11.48 8.68 -5.98
N LYS A 144 10.72 8.53 -7.07
CA LYS A 144 9.80 9.57 -7.55
C LYS A 144 8.76 9.95 -6.49
N LEU A 145 8.16 8.98 -5.81
CA LEU A 145 7.18 9.24 -4.73
C LEU A 145 7.82 9.93 -3.53
N VAL A 146 9.09 9.63 -3.22
CA VAL A 146 9.82 10.35 -2.17
C VAL A 146 10.01 11.81 -2.54
N GLN A 147 10.60 12.05 -3.72
CA GLN A 147 10.99 13.38 -4.15
C GLN A 147 9.79 14.32 -4.36
N VAL A 148 8.72 13.81 -4.96
CA VAL A 148 7.59 14.64 -5.39
C VAL A 148 6.52 14.76 -4.32
N ARG A 149 6.40 13.77 -3.43
CA ARG A 149 5.21 13.59 -2.60
C ARG A 149 5.51 13.36 -1.11
N GLY A 150 6.78 13.32 -0.71
CA GLY A 150 7.20 13.23 0.69
C GLY A 150 6.92 11.88 1.35
N PHE A 151 6.75 10.85 0.54
CA PHE A 151 6.54 9.48 0.99
C PHE A 151 7.90 8.81 1.34
N LEU A 152 7.95 7.96 2.36
CA LEU A 152 9.15 7.18 2.69
C LEU A 152 8.97 5.73 2.23
N PRO A 153 9.87 5.19 1.39
CA PRO A 153 9.74 3.85 0.87
C PRO A 153 10.23 2.86 1.93
N LEU A 154 9.39 1.89 2.25
CA LEU A 154 9.73 0.74 3.08
C LEU A 154 9.68 -0.50 2.20
N PHE A 155 10.85 -0.86 1.67
CA PHE A 155 11.02 -2.15 1.05
C PHE A 155 11.03 -3.22 2.14
N CYS A 156 10.29 -4.30 1.91
CA CYS A 156 10.32 -5.47 2.78
C CYS A 156 11.22 -6.55 2.16
N PRO A 157 12.56 -6.51 2.35
CA PRO A 157 13.51 -7.42 1.68
C PRO A 157 13.44 -8.87 2.18
N ASN A 158 12.81 -9.14 3.33
CA ASN A 158 12.76 -10.47 3.95
C ASN A 158 11.58 -11.35 3.50
N TRP A 159 10.84 -10.95 2.48
CA TRP A 159 9.82 -11.80 1.86
C TRP A 159 10.55 -12.73 0.91
N ARG A 160 10.99 -13.88 1.45
CA ARG A 160 11.90 -14.85 0.81
C ARG A 160 11.71 -14.88 -0.71
N GLN A 161 12.71 -14.37 -1.43
CA GLN A 161 12.93 -14.70 -2.83
C GLN A 161 13.19 -16.21 -2.88
N GLY A 162 12.12 -16.99 -3.05
CA GLY A 162 12.25 -18.34 -3.58
C GLY A 162 12.87 -18.23 -4.97
N PRO A 163 13.71 -19.19 -5.39
CA PRO A 163 14.60 -19.07 -6.55
C PRO A 163 13.92 -18.91 -7.93
N ASN A 164 12.61 -18.71 -8.01
CA ASN A 164 11.84 -18.65 -9.25
C ASN A 164 10.75 -17.55 -9.29
N LEU A 165 10.77 -16.57 -8.38
CA LEU A 165 9.63 -15.66 -8.22
C LEU A 165 10.03 -14.18 -8.21
N ASN A 166 9.80 -13.51 -9.34
CA ASN A 166 9.74 -12.04 -9.48
C ASN A 166 8.53 -11.46 -8.71
N ARG A 167 8.38 -11.78 -7.42
CA ARG A 167 7.28 -11.27 -6.57
C ARG A 167 7.77 -10.06 -5.79
N GLN A 168 7.05 -8.93 -5.86
CA GLN A 168 7.42 -7.72 -5.13
C GLN A 168 6.21 -7.11 -4.44
N ILE A 169 6.17 -7.19 -3.11
CA ILE A 169 5.30 -6.34 -2.32
C ILE A 169 6.11 -5.13 -1.89
N PHE A 170 5.60 -3.96 -2.27
CA PHE A 170 6.25 -2.69 -2.04
C PHE A 170 5.33 -1.85 -1.15
N THR A 171 5.85 -1.37 -0.02
CA THR A 171 5.09 -0.50 0.87
C THR A 171 5.76 0.86 0.93
N VAL A 172 4.98 1.91 0.84
CA VAL A 172 5.43 3.28 0.94
C VAL A 172 4.60 3.97 2.00
N THR A 173 5.24 4.56 2.98
CA THR A 173 4.55 5.17 4.12
C THR A 173 4.93 6.64 4.20
N CYS A 174 3.95 7.53 4.24
CA CYS A 174 4.18 8.94 4.56
C CYS A 174 3.80 9.16 6.02
N SER A 175 4.77 9.10 6.92
CA SER A 175 4.58 9.46 8.32
C SER A 175 4.87 10.95 8.50
N CYS A 176 3.86 11.72 8.93
CA CYS A 176 4.07 13.06 9.47
C CYS A 176 4.77 12.93 10.83
N VAL A 177 6.10 12.93 10.86
CA VAL A 177 6.83 13.25 12.10
C VAL A 177 6.65 14.75 12.32
N PRO A 178 6.06 15.22 13.44
CA PRO A 178 6.05 16.63 13.74
C PRO A 178 7.51 17.08 13.77
N ARG A 179 7.87 17.93 12.81
CA ARG A 179 9.19 18.55 12.74
C ARG A 179 9.30 19.40 14.01
N ALA A 180 9.94 18.85 15.05
CA ALA A 180 10.31 19.63 16.22
C ALA A 180 11.13 20.81 15.69
N ARG A 181 10.54 22.01 15.76
CA ARG A 181 11.29 23.24 15.53
C ARG A 181 12.33 23.30 16.64
N ILE A 182 13.60 23.12 16.26
CA ILE A 182 14.75 23.56 17.05
C ILE A 182 14.92 25.04 16.76
#